data_AF-A0A9D8DE75-F1
#
_entry.id   AF-A0A9D8DE75-F1
#
_cell.length_a   1.000
_cell.length_b   1.000
_cell.length_c   1.000
_cell.angle_alpha   90.00
_cell.angle_beta   90.00
_cell.angle_gamma   90.00
#
_symmetry.space_group_name_H-M   'P 1'
#
loop_
_entity.id
_entity.type
_entity.pdbx_description
1 polymer ?
#
loop_
_entity_poly.entity_id
_entity_poly.type
_entity_poly.pdbx_seq_one_letter_code
_entity_poly.pdbx_strand_id
1 'polypeptide(L)'
;MPTGTIGPYEVKQAVDFPVPAPPGGGYITKMETDIVDSATGDPVPISRLMLHHIVFATIGRPDSTCHGQGIISFDSRPDPFAGAPIQRFCAAGEERAKLSLPDGYGYKIGASPYWGMT
;
A
#
# COMPACT_ATOMS: atom_id res chain seq x y z
N MET A 1 -8.34 -11.74 0.50
CA MET A 1 -7.19 -11.39 1.36
C MET A 1 -6.01 -12.18 0.83
N PRO A 2 -4.86 -11.56 0.54
CA PRO A 2 -3.69 -12.32 0.12
C PRO A 2 -3.22 -13.16 1.31
N THR A 3 -3.31 -14.48 1.15
CA THR A 3 -2.82 -15.49 2.08
C THR A 3 -1.37 -15.80 1.73
N GLY A 4 -0.50 -15.82 2.73
CA GLY A 4 0.88 -16.26 2.58
C GLY A 4 1.43 -16.71 3.92
N THR A 5 2.01 -17.91 3.95
CA THR A 5 2.77 -18.37 5.11
C THR A 5 4.17 -17.76 5.02
N ILE A 6 4.61 -17.07 6.08
CA ILE A 6 5.97 -16.54 6.21
C ILE A 6 6.73 -17.46 7.17
N GLY A 7 7.84 -18.04 6.71
CA GLY A 7 8.71 -18.86 7.52
C GLY A 7 9.57 -18.06 8.51
N PRO A 8 10.31 -18.74 9.40
CA PRO A 8 11.21 -18.07 10.34
C PRO A 8 12.33 -17.35 9.60
N TYR A 9 12.59 -16.09 9.97
CA TYR A 9 13.58 -15.20 9.34
C TYR A 9 13.33 -14.91 7.86
N GLU A 10 12.10 -15.11 7.39
CA GLU A 10 11.68 -14.76 6.02
C GLU A 10 10.97 -13.41 5.97
N VAL A 11 10.98 -12.80 4.79
CA VAL A 11 10.25 -11.57 4.48
C VAL A 11 9.40 -11.80 3.24
N LYS A 12 8.15 -11.33 3.24
CA LYS A 12 7.32 -11.32 2.04
C LYS A 12 7.87 -10.25 1.09
N GLN A 13 8.37 -10.66 -0.07
CA GLN A 13 8.80 -9.75 -1.13
C GLN A 13 7.95 -9.99 -2.38
N ALA A 14 6.65 -9.74 -2.27
CA ALA A 14 5.71 -9.97 -3.36
C ALA A 14 4.76 -8.79 -3.50
N VAL A 15 4.36 -8.52 -4.74
CA VAL A 15 3.29 -7.57 -5.06
C VAL A 15 1.97 -8.32 -5.04
N ASP A 16 1.04 -7.88 -4.20
CA ASP A 16 -0.33 -8.38 -4.21
C ASP A 16 -1.18 -7.50 -5.15
N PHE A 17 -1.83 -8.16 -6.12
CA PHE A 17 -2.73 -7.52 -7.08
C PHE A 17 -3.74 -8.53 -7.66
N PRO A 18 -5.03 -8.15 -7.83
CA PRO A 18 -5.63 -6.92 -7.34
C PRO A 18 -5.94 -7.00 -5.84
N VAL A 19 -5.69 -5.92 -5.12
CA VAL A 19 -6.22 -5.74 -3.77
C VAL A 19 -7.64 -5.20 -3.86
N PRO A 20 -8.62 -5.81 -3.17
CA PRO A 20 -9.98 -5.29 -3.15
C PRO A 20 -10.02 -3.85 -2.63
N ALA A 21 -10.55 -2.95 -3.44
CA ALA A 21 -10.85 -1.59 -3.03
C ALA A 21 -12.30 -1.48 -2.52
N PRO A 22 -12.62 -0.49 -1.67
CA PRO A 22 -14.00 -0.20 -1.29
C PRO A 22 -14.89 0.00 -2.54
N PRO A 23 -16.11 -0.54 -2.56
CA PRO A 23 -16.99 -0.40 -3.72
C PRO A 23 -17.43 1.05 -3.91
N GLY A 24 -17.53 1.49 -5.16
CA GLY A 24 -17.95 2.85 -5.50
C GLY A 24 -16.81 3.86 -5.54
N GLY A 25 -17.14 5.11 -5.89
CA GLY A 25 -16.20 6.23 -5.87
C GLY A 25 -16.28 6.99 -4.54
N GLY A 26 -15.22 7.72 -4.19
CA GLY A 26 -15.19 8.46 -2.93
C GLY A 26 -13.84 9.09 -2.64
N TYR A 27 -13.59 9.35 -1.36
CA TYR A 27 -12.33 9.91 -0.87
C TYR A 27 -11.85 9.13 0.35
N ILE A 28 -10.61 8.67 0.31
CA ILE A 28 -9.92 8.15 1.49
C ILE A 28 -9.50 9.36 2.33
N THR A 29 -10.01 9.44 3.55
CA THR A 29 -9.66 10.48 4.52
C THR A 29 -8.80 9.93 5.66
N LYS A 30 -8.95 8.64 5.95
CA LYS A 30 -8.19 7.91 6.97
C LYS A 30 -7.87 6.50 6.48
N MET A 31 -6.69 6.00 6.82
CA MET A 31 -6.29 4.62 6.55
C MET A 31 -5.29 4.15 7.60
N GLU A 32 -5.47 2.92 8.06
CA GLU A 32 -4.55 2.21 8.94
C GLU A 32 -4.45 0.75 8.49
N THR A 33 -3.39 0.08 8.92
CA THR A 33 -3.05 -1.28 8.47
C THR A 33 -2.66 -2.14 9.65
N ASP A 34 -3.29 -3.30 9.76
CA ASP A 34 -2.96 -4.31 10.75
C ASP A 34 -2.63 -5.63 10.05
N ILE A 35 -1.65 -6.37 10.60
CA ILE A 35 -1.42 -7.75 10.22
C ILE A 35 -2.39 -8.60 11.03
N VAL A 36 -3.20 -9.40 10.35
CA VAL A 36 -4.17 -10.30 10.97
C VAL A 36 -3.91 -11.74 10.57
N ASP A 37 -4.24 -12.66 11.47
CA ASP A 37 -4.31 -14.08 11.14
C ASP A 37 -5.47 -14.31 10.16
N SER A 38 -5.22 -15.01 9.06
CA SER A 38 -6.22 -15.13 7.99
C SER A 38 -7.42 -16.02 8.34
N ALA A 39 -7.27 -16.92 9.33
CA ALA A 39 -8.33 -17.83 9.73
C ALA A 39 -9.26 -17.21 10.78
N THR A 40 -8.68 -16.44 11.71
CA THR A 40 -9.40 -15.85 12.85
C THR A 40 -9.73 -14.37 12.66
N GLY A 41 -8.93 -13.66 11.86
CA GLY A 41 -8.98 -12.19 11.74
C GLY A 41 -8.30 -11.45 12.90
N ASP A 42 -7.71 -12.17 13.85
CA ASP A 42 -7.10 -11.56 15.03
C ASP A 42 -5.77 -10.87 14.68
N PRO A 43 -5.46 -9.70 15.28
CA PRO A 43 -4.16 -9.05 15.07
C PRO A 43 -2.99 -9.92 15.48
N VAL A 44 -1.96 -9.99 14.64
CA VAL A 44 -0.71 -10.68 14.93
C VAL A 44 0.23 -9.73 15.70
N PRO A 45 0.77 -10.14 16.86
CA PRO A 45 1.68 -9.29 17.63
C PRO A 45 3.03 -9.11 16.89
N ILE A 46 3.62 -7.92 17.03
CA ILE A 46 4.90 -7.57 16.39
C ILE A 46 6.05 -8.52 16.78
N SER A 47 6.00 -9.08 18.00
CA SER A 47 6.97 -10.07 18.49
C SER A 47 6.93 -11.39 17.73
N ARG A 48 5.89 -11.63 16.92
CA ARG A 48 5.72 -12.82 16.08
C ARG A 48 5.95 -12.51 14.61
N LEU A 49 5.43 -11.38 14.12
CA LEU A 49 5.58 -10.94 12.74
C LEU A 49 5.54 -9.41 12.69
N MET A 50 6.57 -8.81 12.10
CA MET A 50 6.72 -7.36 12.01
C MET A 50 6.40 -6.88 10.61
N LEU A 51 5.54 -5.86 10.52
CA LEU A 51 5.35 -5.11 9.28
C LEU A 51 6.58 -4.24 9.05
N HIS A 52 7.42 -4.56 8.07
CA HIS A 52 8.59 -3.74 7.76
C HIS A 52 8.19 -2.50 6.97
N HIS A 53 7.59 -2.69 5.79
CA HIS A 53 6.94 -1.65 5.00
C HIS A 53 5.79 -2.25 4.19
N ILE A 54 4.73 -1.48 4.01
CA ILE A 54 3.62 -1.73 3.10
C ILE A 54 3.32 -0.46 2.33
N VAL A 55 3.07 -0.57 1.03
CA VAL A 55 2.67 0.57 0.20
C VAL A 55 1.44 0.19 -0.62
N PHE A 56 0.40 1.03 -0.55
CA PHE A 56 -0.78 0.93 -1.38
C PHE A 56 -0.69 1.91 -2.56
N ALA A 57 -1.04 1.42 -3.74
CA ALA A 57 -1.07 2.21 -4.96
C ALA A 57 -2.34 1.96 -5.78
N THR A 58 -2.84 3.02 -6.42
CA THR A 58 -3.87 2.92 -7.46
C THR A 58 -3.20 2.65 -8.80
N ILE A 59 -3.59 1.58 -9.47
CA ILE A 59 -3.11 1.21 -10.80
C ILE A 59 -4.00 1.88 -11.87
N GLY A 60 -3.39 2.34 -12.96
CA GLY A 60 -4.05 3.11 -14.02
C GLY A 60 -4.13 4.61 -13.75
N ARG A 61 -3.49 5.11 -12.68
CA ARG A 61 -3.44 6.54 -12.35
C ARG A 61 -1.98 7.01 -12.29
N PRO A 62 -1.56 8.02 -13.08
CA PRO A 62 -0.21 8.54 -13.02
C PRO A 62 0.18 9.01 -11.62
N ASP A 63 1.40 8.71 -11.21
CA ASP A 63 1.97 9.27 -9.99
C ASP A 63 2.12 10.79 -10.14
N SER A 64 1.72 11.54 -9.12
CA SER A 64 1.84 13.00 -9.08
C SER A 64 3.20 13.47 -8.54
N THR A 65 3.99 12.57 -7.95
CA THR A 65 5.37 12.84 -7.55
C THR A 65 6.26 12.97 -8.78
N CYS A 66 7.16 13.94 -8.74
CA CYS A 66 8.13 14.18 -9.81
C CYS A 66 7.49 14.24 -11.22
N HIS A 67 6.30 14.84 -11.33
CA HIS A 67 5.55 14.96 -12.59
C HIS A 67 5.34 13.63 -13.35
N GLY A 68 5.27 12.50 -12.64
CA GLY A 68 5.12 11.17 -13.24
C GLY A 68 6.38 10.64 -13.92
N GLN A 69 7.52 11.32 -13.76
CA GLN A 69 8.81 10.95 -14.34
C GLN A 69 9.53 9.86 -13.55
N GLY A 70 8.96 9.45 -12.42
CA GLY A 70 9.57 8.53 -11.47
C GLY A 70 10.61 9.19 -10.57
N ILE A 71 11.20 8.40 -9.68
CA ILE A 71 12.31 8.83 -8.80
C ILE A 71 13.57 8.02 -9.10
N ILE A 72 14.75 8.64 -8.94
CA ILE A 72 16.02 7.91 -8.85
C ILE A 72 16.16 7.45 -7.40
N SER A 73 16.27 6.14 -7.18
CA SER A 73 16.43 5.55 -5.86
C SER A 73 17.87 5.70 -5.36
N PHE A 74 18.11 5.36 -4.08
CA PHE A 74 19.44 5.47 -3.44
C PHE A 74 20.51 4.60 -4.10
N ASP A 75 20.12 3.58 -4.86
CA ASP A 75 21.01 2.74 -5.67
C ASP A 75 21.34 3.34 -7.05
N SER A 76 20.98 4.61 -7.28
CA SER A 76 21.13 5.33 -8.54
C SER A 76 20.37 4.72 -9.73
N ARG A 77 19.43 3.80 -9.48
CA ARG A 77 18.55 3.25 -10.50
C ARG A 77 17.22 4.00 -10.51
N PRO A 78 16.60 4.20 -11.69
CA PRO A 78 15.23 4.70 -11.74
C PRO A 78 14.31 3.70 -11.05
N ASP A 79 13.21 4.20 -10.48
CA ASP A 79 12.21 3.33 -9.91
C ASP A 79 11.66 2.36 -10.97
N PRO A 80 11.44 1.08 -10.64
CA PRO A 80 11.04 0.07 -11.61
C PRO A 80 9.64 0.31 -12.19
N PHE A 81 8.89 1.27 -11.64
CA PHE A 81 7.56 1.68 -12.08
C PHE A 81 7.59 3.07 -12.72
N ALA A 82 8.77 3.59 -13.08
CA ALA A 82 8.92 4.92 -13.63
C ALA A 82 8.17 5.03 -14.96
N GLY A 83 7.26 6.00 -15.06
CA GLY A 83 6.38 6.16 -16.22
C GLY A 83 5.21 5.17 -16.29
N ALA A 84 5.10 4.20 -15.38
CA ALA A 84 3.88 3.40 -15.24
C ALA A 84 2.79 4.23 -14.53
N PRO A 85 1.50 4.07 -14.89
CA PRO A 85 0.41 4.80 -14.26
C PRO A 85 0.09 4.17 -12.89
N ILE A 86 0.99 4.31 -11.92
CA ILE A 86 0.87 3.76 -10.57
C ILE A 86 1.00 4.90 -9.57
N GLN A 87 -0.10 5.30 -8.93
CA GLN A 87 -0.09 6.35 -7.92
C GLN A 87 -0.12 5.75 -6.53
N ARG A 88 0.98 5.90 -5.80
CA ARG A 88 1.07 5.57 -4.36
C ARG A 88 0.22 6.55 -3.56
N PHE A 89 -0.52 6.06 -2.56
CA PHE A 89 -1.43 6.91 -1.78
C PHE A 89 -1.42 6.67 -0.28
N CYS A 90 -0.95 5.51 0.18
CA CYS A 90 -0.80 5.22 1.60
C CYS A 90 0.38 4.28 1.79
N ALA A 91 1.16 4.50 2.85
CA ALA A 91 2.22 3.60 3.24
C ALA A 91 2.28 3.54 4.77
N ALA A 92 2.62 2.36 5.29
CA ALA A 92 2.90 2.16 6.70
C ALA A 92 4.16 1.29 6.83
N GLY A 93 4.86 1.42 7.94
CA GLY A 93 5.99 0.56 8.29
C GLY A 93 5.84 0.02 9.71
N GLU A 94 6.96 -0.32 10.32
CA GLU A 94 7.02 -0.78 11.72
C GLU A 94 6.33 0.21 12.67
N GLU A 95 6.49 1.49 12.39
CA GLU A 95 5.91 2.63 13.11
C GLU A 95 4.39 2.76 12.98
N ARG A 96 3.73 1.91 12.18
CA ARG A 96 2.27 1.87 11.98
C ARG A 96 1.67 3.25 11.71
N ALA A 97 2.36 4.00 10.85
CA ALA A 97 1.94 5.33 10.44
C ALA A 97 0.49 5.28 9.92
N LYS A 98 -0.34 6.16 10.45
CA LYS A 98 -1.74 6.29 10.04
C LYS A 98 -1.86 7.42 9.04
N LEU A 99 -2.51 7.14 7.92
CA LEU A 99 -2.99 8.22 7.07
C LEU A 99 -4.18 8.88 7.78
N SER A 100 -4.06 10.17 8.10
CA SER A 100 -5.17 10.97 8.61
C SER A 100 -5.10 12.35 7.97
N LEU A 101 -5.99 12.60 7.02
CA LEU A 101 -6.07 13.88 6.34
C LEU A 101 -6.93 14.88 7.15
N PRO A 102 -6.61 16.18 7.12
CA PRO A 102 -7.44 17.21 7.74
C PRO A 102 -8.85 17.28 7.12
N ASP A 103 -9.78 17.87 7.85
CA ASP A 103 -11.14 18.11 7.33
C ASP A 103 -11.10 18.91 6.03
N GLY A 104 -11.93 18.50 5.07
CA GLY A 104 -11.95 19.08 3.71
C GLY A 104 -10.95 18.47 2.73
N TYR A 105 -10.06 17.58 3.19
CA TYR A 105 -9.09 16.88 2.33
C TYR A 105 -9.41 15.39 2.19
N GLY A 106 -9.02 14.80 1.06
CA GLY A 106 -9.23 13.39 0.79
C GLY A 106 -8.51 12.92 -0.47
N TYR A 107 -7.98 11.69 -0.43
CA TYR A 107 -7.44 11.05 -1.63
C TYR A 107 -8.59 10.44 -2.45
N LYS A 108 -8.86 11.00 -3.63
CA LYS A 108 -9.96 10.57 -4.49
C LYS A 108 -9.75 9.16 -5.04
N ILE A 109 -10.77 8.31 -4.90
CA ILE A 109 -10.85 6.98 -5.52
C ILE A 109 -12.05 6.91 -6.48
N GLY A 110 -11.84 6.27 -7.64
CA GLY A 110 -12.89 6.05 -8.65
C GLY A 110 -13.77 4.84 -8.33
N ALA A 111 -14.81 4.59 -9.13
CA ALA A 111 -15.78 3.50 -8.91
C ALA A 111 -15.23 2.08 -9.12
N SER A 112 -14.09 1.94 -9.78
CA SER A 112 -13.39 0.66 -9.98
C SER A 112 -11.89 0.88 -9.91
N PRO A 113 -11.34 1.23 -8.73
CA PRO A 113 -9.92 1.45 -8.60
C PRO A 113 -9.24 0.09 -8.37
N TYR A 114 -8.36 -0.32 -9.29
CA TYR A 114 -7.49 -1.46 -9.05
C TYR A 114 -6.38 -1.04 -8.10
N TRP A 115 -6.28 -1.68 -6.93
CA TRP A 115 -5.20 -1.41 -5.99
C TRP A 115 -4.11 -2.46 -6.11
N GLY A 116 -2.87 -2.01 -6.03
CA GLY A 116 -1.70 -2.85 -5.79
C GLY A 116 -1.18 -2.60 -4.38
N MET A 117 -0.57 -3.62 -3.80
CA MET A 117 0.08 -3.56 -2.50
C MET A 117 1.42 -4.28 -2.56
N THR A 118 2.44 -3.71 -1.94
CA THR A 118 3.78 -4.30 -1.82
C THR A 118 4.18 -4.33 -0.37
#